data_AF-A0A534MXY5-F1
#
_entry.id   AF-A0A534MXY5-F1
#
_cell.length_a   1.000
_cell.length_b   1.000
_cell.length_c   1.000
_cell.angle_alpha   90.00
_cell.angle_beta   90.00
_cell.angle_gamma   90.00
#
_symmetry.space_group_name_H-M   'P 1'
#
loop_
_entity.id
_entity.type
_entity.pdbx_description
1 polymer ?
#
loop_
_entity_poly.entity_id
_entity_poly.type
_entity_poly.pdbx_seq_one_letter_code
_entity_poly.pdbx_strand_id
1 'polypeptide(L)'
;MTSEARGPLLYAYRPIPANPMTVAVLLIGLVVTFVIGPVAAGPEGLWPLGGLCFVPLALVLGAMAVFKPSPTFVFENGIEISLPLWRRILGQRRYYPWSEIRDVYPRSYEVAGSFLSPFASSAGTLVHTGIGLETNDGGRLLVRFTPGSIRAFRAESRGYLEAMLVIRHRFAQRQMPMVTTAKTFSDSQVLEMQAQAREPLVPITGVFLAFFLPPSIVAAILIALSVARLELSALILVVALALATLPPAASMVRTLRQSDRRNEILSELAKYQEHLRERAEAIRPPSEIAGVDLKQG
;
A
#
# COMPACT_ATOMS: atom_id res chain seq x y z
N MET A 1 26.54 -8.94 -8.53
CA MET A 1 26.67 -9.78 -7.31
C MET A 1 26.18 -11.17 -7.65
N THR A 2 27.08 -12.14 -7.64
CA THR A 2 26.83 -13.55 -7.99
C THR A 2 25.86 -14.20 -7.00
N SER A 3 25.16 -15.25 -7.45
CA SER A 3 24.17 -16.01 -6.65
C SER A 3 24.76 -16.53 -5.33
N GLU A 4 26.06 -16.86 -5.32
CA GLU A 4 26.77 -17.39 -4.15
C GLU A 4 26.82 -16.41 -2.98
N ALA A 5 26.98 -15.10 -3.25
CA ALA A 5 27.07 -14.09 -2.18
C ALA A 5 25.74 -13.94 -1.40
N ARG A 6 24.61 -14.32 -1.99
CA ARG A 6 23.28 -14.21 -1.37
C ARG A 6 22.97 -15.37 -0.43
N GLY A 7 23.64 -16.50 -0.60
CA GLY A 7 23.28 -17.75 0.05
C GLY A 7 22.00 -18.38 -0.53
N PRO A 8 21.56 -19.53 0.03
CA PRO A 8 20.36 -20.22 -0.41
C PRO A 8 19.10 -19.35 -0.26
N LEU A 9 18.16 -19.57 -1.19
CA LEU A 9 16.83 -18.98 -1.12
C LEU A 9 16.01 -19.68 -0.03
N LEU A 10 15.58 -18.91 0.96
CA LEU A 10 14.78 -19.42 2.08
C LEU A 10 13.27 -19.30 1.79
N TYR A 11 12.84 -18.26 1.08
CA TYR A 11 11.43 -18.04 0.77
C TYR A 11 11.22 -17.13 -0.44
N ALA A 12 10.15 -17.36 -1.20
CA ALA A 12 9.76 -16.56 -2.35
C ALA A 12 8.28 -16.17 -2.25
N TYR A 13 8.01 -14.86 -2.31
CA TYR A 13 6.66 -14.33 -2.39
C TYR A 13 6.42 -13.67 -3.75
N ARG A 14 5.33 -14.05 -4.41
CA ARG A 14 4.89 -13.45 -5.68
C ARG A 14 3.63 -12.61 -5.40
N PRO A 15 3.73 -11.27 -5.42
CA PRO A 15 2.57 -10.41 -5.21
C PRO A 15 1.52 -10.59 -6.32
N ILE A 16 0.26 -10.30 -5.99
CA ILE A 16 -0.81 -10.27 -6.99
C ILE A 16 -0.46 -9.17 -8.01
N PRO A 17 -0.55 -9.45 -9.33
CA PRO A 17 -0.06 -8.54 -10.36
C PRO A 17 -0.80 -7.21 -10.42
N ALA A 18 -2.09 -7.20 -10.04
CA ALA A 18 -2.93 -6.01 -9.98
C ALA A 18 -3.80 -6.04 -8.73
N ASN A 19 -4.01 -4.87 -8.12
CA ASN A 19 -4.96 -4.71 -7.02
C ASN A 19 -6.39 -4.96 -7.56
N PRO A 20 -7.26 -5.67 -6.82
CA PRO A 20 -8.68 -5.82 -7.17
C PRO A 20 -9.38 -4.53 -7.61
N MET A 21 -9.05 -3.38 -7.01
CA MET A 21 -9.61 -2.09 -7.39
C MET A 21 -9.18 -1.64 -8.79
N THR A 22 -7.93 -1.86 -9.18
CA THR A 22 -7.46 -1.55 -10.52
C THR A 22 -8.16 -2.42 -11.56
N VAL A 23 -8.44 -3.68 -11.22
CA VAL A 23 -9.24 -4.58 -12.06
C VAL A 23 -10.68 -4.07 -12.17
N ALA A 24 -11.29 -3.61 -11.08
CA ALA A 24 -12.64 -3.03 -11.11
C ALA A 24 -12.72 -1.78 -11.99
N VAL A 25 -11.75 -0.86 -11.88
CA VAL A 25 -11.66 0.33 -12.75
C VAL A 25 -11.49 -0.07 -14.22
N LEU A 26 -10.67 -1.09 -14.50
CA LEU A 26 -10.52 -1.61 -15.85
C LEU A 26 -11.84 -2.16 -16.40
N LEU A 27 -12.58 -2.94 -15.60
CA LEU A 27 -13.88 -3.49 -16.00
C LEU A 27 -14.91 -2.38 -16.27
N ILE A 28 -14.99 -1.36 -15.40
CA ILE A 28 -15.85 -0.20 -15.60
C ILE A 28 -15.44 0.54 -16.88
N GLY A 29 -14.15 0.80 -17.08
CA GLY A 29 -13.63 1.42 -18.29
C GLY A 29 -14.00 0.63 -19.54
N LEU A 30 -13.90 -0.70 -19.52
CA LEU A 30 -14.31 -1.56 -20.63
C LEU A 30 -15.81 -1.45 -20.92
N VAL A 31 -16.67 -1.45 -19.90
CA VAL A 31 -18.12 -1.31 -20.09
C VAL A 31 -18.48 0.07 -20.62
N VAL A 32 -17.93 1.13 -20.04
CA VAL A 32 -18.18 2.52 -20.47
C VAL A 32 -17.71 2.73 -21.90
N THR A 33 -16.50 2.28 -22.23
CA THR A 33 -15.93 2.43 -23.57
C THR A 33 -16.63 1.51 -24.57
N PHE A 34 -16.80 0.21 -24.33
CA PHE A 34 -17.28 -0.71 -25.38
C PHE A 34 -18.78 -0.95 -25.41
N VAL A 35 -19.55 -0.52 -24.40
CA VAL A 35 -21.00 -0.73 -24.33
C VAL A 35 -21.74 0.60 -24.29
N ILE A 36 -21.51 1.41 -23.26
CA ILE A 36 -22.28 2.63 -23.02
C ILE A 36 -21.96 3.69 -24.09
N GLY A 37 -20.67 3.89 -24.41
CA GLY A 37 -20.21 4.83 -25.42
C GLY A 37 -20.89 4.61 -26.78
N PRO A 38 -20.80 3.41 -27.39
CA PRO A 38 -21.46 3.09 -28.65
C PRO A 38 -22.98 3.27 -28.62
N VAL A 39 -23.64 2.90 -27.52
CA VAL A 39 -25.10 3.03 -27.39
C VAL A 39 -25.51 4.50 -27.29
N ALA A 40 -24.79 5.31 -26.52
CA ALA A 40 -25.09 6.72 -26.31
C ALA A 40 -24.72 7.60 -27.52
N ALA A 41 -23.61 7.30 -28.20
CA ALA A 41 -23.10 8.06 -29.35
C ALA A 41 -23.51 7.47 -30.71
N GLY A 42 -24.15 6.31 -30.72
CA GLY A 42 -24.63 5.61 -31.92
C GLY A 42 -25.61 6.40 -32.81
N PRO A 43 -26.52 7.24 -32.26
CA PRO A 43 -27.42 8.04 -33.10
C PRO A 43 -26.71 9.15 -33.87
N GLU A 44 -25.60 9.69 -33.34
CA GLU A 44 -24.94 10.89 -33.87
C GLU A 44 -23.61 10.56 -34.58
N GLY A 45 -23.22 9.28 -34.66
CA GLY A 45 -21.97 8.85 -35.31
C GLY A 45 -20.69 9.33 -34.61
N LEU A 46 -20.82 9.83 -33.38
CA LEU A 46 -19.72 10.41 -32.61
C LEU A 46 -18.78 9.34 -32.03
N TRP A 47 -19.14 8.06 -32.08
CA TRP A 47 -18.28 6.94 -31.69
C TRP A 47 -17.30 6.56 -32.82
N PRO A 48 -15.98 6.41 -32.58
CA PRO A 48 -15.25 6.37 -31.30
C PRO A 48 -14.55 7.69 -30.92
N LEU A 49 -15.11 8.86 -31.24
CA LEU A 49 -14.52 10.17 -30.95
C LEU A 49 -13.06 10.28 -31.44
N GLY A 50 -12.78 9.79 -32.65
CA GLY A 50 -11.42 9.76 -33.22
C GLY A 50 -10.41 8.93 -32.40
N GLY A 51 -10.87 8.06 -31.52
CA GLY A 51 -10.04 7.23 -30.64
C GLY A 51 -9.82 7.79 -29.22
N LEU A 52 -10.27 9.02 -28.94
CA LEU A 52 -10.11 9.64 -27.61
C LEU A 52 -10.83 8.88 -26.49
N CYS A 53 -11.91 8.16 -26.81
CA CYS A 53 -12.65 7.33 -25.85
C CYS A 53 -11.83 6.15 -25.29
N PHE A 54 -10.73 5.76 -25.95
CA PHE A 54 -9.82 4.70 -25.50
C PHE A 54 -8.70 5.21 -24.59
N VAL A 55 -8.48 6.53 -24.49
CA VAL A 55 -7.42 7.12 -23.67
C VAL A 55 -7.52 6.69 -22.20
N PRO A 56 -8.69 6.73 -21.53
CA PRO A 56 -8.81 6.26 -20.15
C PRO A 56 -8.41 4.79 -20.00
N LEU A 57 -8.77 3.93 -20.96
CA LEU A 57 -8.44 2.51 -20.94
C LEU A 57 -6.92 2.30 -21.11
N ALA A 58 -6.31 3.00 -22.07
CA ALA A 58 -4.87 2.97 -22.28
C ALA A 58 -4.10 3.44 -21.04
N LEU A 59 -4.58 4.48 -20.35
CA LEU A 59 -3.99 4.97 -19.10
C LEU A 59 -4.07 3.93 -17.98
N VAL A 60 -5.22 3.24 -17.82
CA VAL A 60 -5.36 2.19 -16.80
C VAL A 60 -4.44 1.00 -17.10
N LEU A 61 -4.38 0.53 -18.35
CA LEU A 61 -3.50 -0.56 -18.76
C LEU A 61 -2.01 -0.19 -18.60
N GLY A 62 -1.65 1.03 -19.00
CA GLY A 62 -0.31 1.59 -18.81
C GLY A 62 0.06 1.64 -17.33
N ALA A 63 -0.84 2.14 -16.48
CA ALA A 63 -0.65 2.16 -15.03
C ALA A 63 -0.45 0.73 -14.47
N MET A 64 -1.27 -0.25 -14.88
CA MET A 64 -1.11 -1.64 -14.44
C MET A 64 0.27 -2.20 -14.78
N ALA A 65 0.78 -1.94 -16.00
CA ALA A 65 2.10 -2.40 -16.42
C ALA A 65 3.23 -1.72 -15.62
N VAL A 66 3.16 -0.39 -15.49
CA VAL A 66 4.16 0.46 -14.83
C VAL A 66 4.25 0.17 -13.33
N PHE A 67 3.12 -0.10 -12.67
CA PHE A 67 3.04 -0.43 -11.25
C PHE A 67 3.14 -1.92 -10.94
N LYS A 68 3.35 -2.78 -11.95
CA LYS A 68 3.46 -4.24 -11.76
C LYS A 68 4.60 -4.59 -10.80
N PRO A 69 4.29 -5.23 -9.64
CA PRO A 69 5.29 -5.55 -8.64
C PRO A 69 6.19 -6.72 -9.09
N SER A 70 7.46 -6.70 -8.70
CA SER A 70 8.33 -7.86 -8.80
C SER A 70 8.11 -8.82 -7.61
N PRO A 71 8.54 -10.08 -7.70
CA PRO A 71 8.60 -10.96 -6.53
C PRO A 71 9.50 -10.40 -5.43
N THR A 72 9.22 -10.82 -4.20
CA THR A 72 10.10 -10.66 -3.04
C THR A 72 10.81 -12.01 -2.80
N PHE A 73 12.11 -11.98 -2.55
CA PHE A 73 12.89 -13.18 -2.24
C PHE A 73 13.66 -12.98 -0.94
N VAL A 74 13.57 -13.94 -0.03
CA VAL A 74 14.31 -13.96 1.22
C VAL A 74 15.43 -14.98 1.07
N PHE A 75 16.67 -14.53 1.17
CA PHE A 75 17.87 -15.35 1.11
C PHE A 75 18.54 -15.42 2.49
N GLU A 76 19.47 -16.36 2.66
CA GLU A 76 20.23 -16.49 3.91
C GLU A 76 21.00 -15.21 4.29
N ASN A 77 21.60 -14.54 3.31
CA ASN A 77 22.44 -13.35 3.52
C ASN A 77 21.76 -12.02 3.17
N GLY A 78 20.50 -12.02 2.72
CA GLY A 78 19.77 -10.78 2.46
C GLY A 78 18.35 -10.97 1.95
N ILE A 79 17.72 -9.87 1.56
CA ILE A 79 16.36 -9.85 1.01
C ILE A 79 16.32 -9.04 -0.28
N GLU A 80 15.64 -9.57 -1.28
CA GLU A 80 15.28 -8.85 -2.49
C GLU A 80 13.84 -8.34 -2.38
N ILE A 81 13.67 -7.03 -2.33
CA ILE A 81 12.37 -6.39 -2.12
C ILE A 81 11.57 -6.28 -3.42
N SER A 82 10.24 -6.35 -3.29
CA SER A 82 9.32 -6.09 -4.39
C SER A 82 9.38 -4.62 -4.83
N LEU A 83 9.68 -4.37 -6.11
CA LEU A 83 9.62 -3.05 -6.72
C LEU A 83 8.66 -3.02 -7.93
N PRO A 84 7.90 -1.92 -8.13
CA PRO A 84 7.15 -1.71 -9.36
C PRO A 84 8.08 -1.59 -10.57
N LEU A 85 7.56 -1.88 -11.76
CA LEU A 85 8.33 -1.89 -13.01
C LEU A 85 9.09 -0.58 -13.25
N TRP A 86 8.47 0.58 -13.02
CA TRP A 86 9.14 1.87 -13.23
C TRP A 86 10.39 2.06 -12.36
N ARG A 87 10.35 1.63 -11.09
CA ARG A 87 11.53 1.70 -10.20
C ARG A 87 12.63 0.75 -10.66
N ARG A 88 12.25 -0.39 -11.24
CA ARG A 88 13.21 -1.34 -11.82
C ARG A 88 13.86 -0.78 -13.08
N ILE A 89 13.10 -0.09 -13.93
CA ILE A 89 13.63 0.58 -15.13
C ILE A 89 14.62 1.68 -14.72
N LEU A 90 14.34 2.42 -13.64
CA LEU A 90 15.26 3.40 -13.06
C LEU A 90 16.49 2.78 -12.35
N GLY A 91 16.66 1.46 -12.38
CA GLY A 91 17.82 0.79 -11.79
C GLY A 91 17.86 0.84 -10.26
N GLN A 92 16.73 1.07 -9.58
CA GLN A 92 16.71 1.11 -8.12
C GLN A 92 17.18 -0.20 -7.51
N ARG A 93 17.95 -0.10 -6.42
CA ARG A 93 18.46 -1.24 -5.67
C ARG A 93 17.31 -2.10 -5.14
N ARG A 94 17.41 -3.41 -5.36
CA ARG A 94 16.41 -4.40 -4.94
C ARG A 94 16.90 -5.32 -3.84
N TYR A 95 18.17 -5.70 -3.89
CA TYR A 95 18.76 -6.60 -2.92
C TYR A 95 19.42 -5.82 -1.79
N TYR A 96 19.10 -6.20 -0.56
CA TYR A 96 19.66 -5.64 0.67
C TYR A 96 20.23 -6.79 1.50
N PRO A 97 21.56 -6.84 1.71
CA PRO A 97 22.15 -7.83 2.59
C PRO A 97 21.75 -7.54 4.04
N TRP A 98 21.62 -8.59 4.85
CA TRP A 98 21.24 -8.43 6.26
C TRP A 98 22.25 -7.60 7.07
N SER A 99 23.52 -7.58 6.66
CA SER A 99 24.57 -6.76 7.28
C SER A 99 24.33 -5.26 7.17
N GLU A 100 23.57 -4.81 6.16
CA GLU A 100 23.22 -3.40 5.97
C GLU A 100 21.88 -3.03 6.62
N ILE A 101 21.16 -4.02 7.16
CA ILE A 101 19.85 -3.84 7.77
C ILE A 101 20.03 -3.83 9.29
N ARG A 102 19.65 -2.71 9.90
CA ARG A 102 19.68 -2.47 11.34
C ARG A 102 18.48 -3.07 12.07
N ASP A 103 17.28 -2.88 11.52
CA ASP A 103 16.04 -3.36 12.12
C ASP A 103 15.14 -4.04 11.08
N VAL A 104 14.54 -5.15 11.47
CA VAL A 104 13.48 -5.86 10.74
C VAL A 104 12.31 -6.03 11.67
N TYR A 105 11.12 -5.56 11.27
CA TYR A 105 9.95 -5.61 12.14
C TYR A 105 8.64 -5.76 11.35
N PRO A 106 7.58 -6.31 11.97
CA PRO A 106 6.22 -6.20 11.46
C PRO A 106 5.87 -4.74 11.18
N ARG A 107 5.48 -4.40 9.95
CA ARG A 107 5.08 -3.03 9.62
C ARG A 107 3.66 -3.03 9.10
N SER A 108 2.78 -2.39 9.86
CA SER A 108 1.49 -1.97 9.33
C SER A 108 1.71 -0.83 8.35
N TYR A 109 1.10 -0.93 7.19
CA TYR A 109 1.00 0.17 6.24
C TYR A 109 -0.43 0.26 5.77
N GLU A 110 -0.92 1.47 5.61
CA GLU A 110 -2.06 1.66 4.76
C GLU A 110 -1.55 1.88 3.35
N VAL A 111 -1.94 0.98 2.45
CA VAL A 111 -2.21 1.49 1.11
C VAL A 111 -3.36 2.43 1.34
N ALA A 112 -3.14 3.72 1.13
CA ALA A 112 -4.18 4.71 0.98
C ALA A 112 -5.26 4.12 0.03
N GLY A 113 -6.25 3.43 0.59
CA GLY A 113 -7.50 3.17 -0.10
C GLY A 113 -8.14 4.50 -0.48
N SER A 114 -7.72 5.61 0.14
CA SER A 114 -8.02 6.97 -0.26
C SER A 114 -7.64 7.34 -1.69
N PHE A 115 -6.77 6.58 -2.37
CA PHE A 115 -6.51 6.81 -3.79
C PHE A 115 -7.68 6.40 -4.70
N LEU A 116 -8.55 5.46 -4.28
CA LEU A 116 -9.58 4.89 -5.17
C LEU A 116 -10.95 4.64 -4.50
N SER A 117 -11.02 4.54 -3.17
CA SER A 117 -12.27 4.51 -2.41
C SER A 117 -12.08 5.23 -1.06
N PRO A 118 -12.44 6.52 -0.99
CA PRO A 118 -12.43 7.30 0.24
C PRO A 118 -13.18 6.60 1.38
N PHE A 119 -14.28 5.91 1.08
CA PHE A 119 -15.16 5.27 2.07
C PHE A 119 -14.57 4.02 2.72
N ALA A 120 -13.81 3.21 1.99
CA ALA A 120 -13.19 2.00 2.55
C ALA A 120 -11.95 2.33 3.41
N SER A 121 -11.23 3.38 3.04
CA SER A 121 -10.02 3.82 3.77
C SER A 121 -10.34 4.75 4.94
N SER A 122 -11.40 5.57 4.85
CA SER A 122 -11.76 6.54 5.90
C SER A 122 -12.20 5.87 7.20
N ALA A 123 -12.75 4.65 7.13
CA ALA A 123 -13.18 3.90 8.30
C ALA A 123 -12.02 3.23 9.07
N GLY A 124 -10.77 3.28 8.57
CA GLY A 124 -9.62 2.61 9.21
C GLY A 124 -9.75 1.08 9.26
N THR A 125 -10.59 0.50 8.40
CA THR A 125 -10.94 -0.93 8.42
C THR A 125 -9.94 -1.80 7.66
N LEU A 126 -9.17 -1.23 6.73
CA LEU A 126 -8.22 -1.96 5.90
C LEU A 126 -6.78 -1.59 6.28
N VAL A 127 -6.11 -2.49 7.00
CA VAL A 127 -4.70 -2.33 7.37
C VAL A 127 -3.93 -3.38 6.60
N HIS A 128 -2.90 -2.99 5.86
CA HIS A 128 -2.02 -3.97 5.23
C HIS A 128 -0.88 -4.28 6.18
N THR A 129 -0.58 -5.57 6.33
CA THR A 129 0.62 -6.00 7.05
C THR A 129 1.75 -6.22 6.05
N GLY A 130 2.94 -5.73 6.39
CA GLY A 130 4.15 -5.94 5.65
C GLY A 130 5.36 -6.01 6.56
N ILE A 131 6.55 -5.93 5.97
CA ILE A 131 7.82 -6.00 6.69
C ILE A 131 8.53 -4.66 6.54
N GLY A 132 8.80 -4.01 7.66
CA GLY A 132 9.64 -2.83 7.73
C GLY A 132 11.10 -3.25 7.80
N LEU A 133 11.94 -2.61 6.98
CA LEU A 133 13.39 -2.75 7.07
C LEU A 133 13.97 -1.36 7.29
N GLU A 134 14.87 -1.23 8.25
CA GLU A 134 15.68 -0.03 8.43
C GLU A 134 17.13 -0.35 8.16
N THR A 135 17.74 0.43 7.28
CA THR A 135 19.16 0.31 6.94
C THR A 135 20.01 1.05 7.96
N ASN A 136 21.30 0.66 8.05
CA ASN A 136 22.27 1.32 8.92
C ASN A 136 22.38 2.83 8.64
N ASP A 137 22.20 3.24 7.38
CA ASP A 137 22.24 4.64 6.94
C ASP A 137 20.94 5.41 7.22
N GLY A 138 19.98 4.81 7.94
CA GLY A 138 18.71 5.42 8.31
C GLY A 138 17.61 5.33 7.24
N GLY A 139 17.88 4.72 6.09
CA GLY A 139 16.88 4.46 5.06
C GLY A 139 15.80 3.49 5.55
N ARG A 140 14.52 3.82 5.32
CA ARG A 140 13.37 3.00 5.68
C ARG A 140 12.74 2.37 4.44
N LEU A 141 12.59 1.06 4.44
CA LEU A 141 11.99 0.29 3.36
C LEU A 141 10.73 -0.44 3.88
N LEU A 142 9.83 -0.72 2.95
CA LEU A 142 8.60 -1.46 3.22
C LEU A 142 8.44 -2.56 2.18
N VAL A 143 8.39 -3.80 2.65
CA VAL A 143 8.00 -4.96 1.83
C VAL A 143 6.49 -5.16 1.99
N ARG A 144 5.77 -5.02 0.89
CA ARG A 144 4.32 -5.09 0.84
C ARG A 144 3.85 -6.51 0.60
N PHE A 145 2.80 -6.91 1.30
CA PHE A 145 2.14 -8.20 1.12
C PHE A 145 0.65 -8.00 0.82
N THR A 146 0.15 -8.82 -0.08
CA THR A 146 -1.22 -8.79 -0.60
C THR A 146 -1.84 -10.18 -0.51
N PRO A 147 -3.15 -10.29 -0.20
CA PRO A 147 -4.08 -9.20 0.08
C PRO A 147 -3.85 -8.54 1.46
N GLY A 148 -4.35 -7.32 1.64
CA GLY A 148 -4.40 -6.69 2.98
C GLY A 148 -5.34 -7.43 3.92
N SER A 149 -5.17 -7.22 5.23
CA SER A 149 -6.12 -7.68 6.23
C SER A 149 -7.22 -6.61 6.44
N ILE A 150 -8.45 -7.07 6.64
CA ILE A 150 -9.56 -6.23 7.07
C ILE A 150 -9.73 -6.51 8.55
N ARG A 151 -9.66 -5.46 9.39
CA ARG A 151 -9.94 -5.59 10.83
C ARG A 151 -11.31 -6.28 11.01
N ALA A 152 -11.36 -7.30 11.85
CA ALA A 152 -12.51 -8.17 12.14
C ALA A 152 -12.89 -9.26 11.11
N PHE A 153 -12.36 -9.26 9.87
CA PHE A 153 -12.78 -10.23 8.84
C PHE A 153 -11.67 -11.09 8.24
N ARG A 154 -10.39 -10.67 8.28
CA ARG A 154 -9.31 -11.40 7.60
C ARG A 154 -8.04 -11.47 8.42
N ALA A 155 -7.57 -12.70 8.66
CA ALA A 155 -6.23 -12.97 9.17
C ALA A 155 -5.14 -12.36 8.27
N GLU A 156 -3.96 -12.14 8.82
CA GLU A 156 -2.80 -11.66 8.06
C GLU A 156 -2.54 -12.54 6.83
N SER A 157 -2.00 -11.96 5.75
CA SER A 157 -1.78 -12.73 4.53
C SER A 157 -0.80 -13.88 4.78
N ARG A 158 -1.10 -15.07 4.26
CA ARG A 158 -0.21 -16.24 4.34
C ARG A 158 1.21 -15.90 3.86
N GLY A 159 1.30 -15.11 2.79
CA GLY A 159 2.58 -14.66 2.24
C GLY A 159 3.44 -13.88 3.25
N TYR A 160 2.81 -13.03 4.07
CA TYR A 160 3.47 -12.29 5.14
C TYR A 160 3.87 -13.21 6.29
N LEU A 161 2.94 -14.07 6.75
CA LEU A 161 3.19 -14.99 7.87
C LEU A 161 4.38 -15.90 7.59
N GLU A 162 4.42 -16.54 6.42
CA GLU A 162 5.52 -17.42 6.02
C GLU A 162 6.84 -16.65 5.89
N ALA A 163 6.83 -15.47 5.26
CA ALA A 163 8.03 -14.64 5.15
C ALA A 163 8.60 -14.23 6.51
N MET A 164 7.74 -13.77 7.42
CA MET A 164 8.15 -13.33 8.75
C MET A 164 8.66 -14.49 9.60
N LEU A 165 8.04 -15.67 9.51
CA LEU A 165 8.51 -16.88 10.17
C LEU A 165 9.91 -17.27 9.71
N VAL A 166 10.16 -17.26 8.41
CA VAL A 166 11.48 -17.58 7.83
C VAL A 166 12.54 -16.59 8.28
N ILE A 167 12.22 -15.29 8.29
CA ILE A 167 13.14 -14.25 8.75
C ILE A 167 13.45 -14.41 10.24
N ARG A 168 12.42 -14.54 11.09
CA ARG A 168 12.59 -14.79 12.54
C ARG A 168 13.47 -15.99 12.80
N HIS A 169 13.18 -17.11 12.13
CA HIS A 169 13.95 -18.34 12.28
C HIS A 169 15.43 -18.14 11.92
N ARG A 170 15.72 -17.45 10.81
CA ARG A 170 17.08 -17.12 10.40
C ARG A 170 17.81 -16.26 11.43
N PHE A 171 17.16 -15.22 11.97
CA PHE A 171 17.77 -14.34 12.97
C PHE A 171 18.02 -15.09 14.28
N ALA A 172 17.07 -15.91 14.73
CA ALA A 172 17.21 -16.75 15.91
C ALA A 172 18.36 -17.78 15.77
N GLN A 173 18.46 -18.49 14.64
CA GLN A 173 19.55 -19.45 14.38
C GLN A 173 20.94 -18.81 14.45
N ARG A 174 21.06 -17.54 14.04
CA ARG A 174 22.31 -16.77 14.06
C ARG A 174 22.52 -16.01 15.37
N GLN A 175 21.62 -16.14 16.35
CA GLN A 175 21.60 -15.39 17.61
C GLN A 175 21.70 -13.87 17.40
N MET A 176 21.07 -13.37 16.34
CA MET A 176 21.03 -11.94 16.00
C MET A 176 19.64 -11.40 16.35
N PRO A 177 19.53 -10.25 17.04
CA PRO A 177 18.25 -9.59 17.22
C PRO A 177 17.74 -9.04 15.89
N MET A 178 16.43 -9.11 15.65
CA MET A 178 15.79 -8.47 14.51
C MET A 178 15.65 -6.97 14.72
N VAL A 179 15.48 -6.52 15.98
CA VAL A 179 15.32 -5.09 16.30
C VAL A 179 16.37 -4.69 17.32
N THR A 180 17.22 -3.73 16.95
CA THR A 180 18.28 -3.22 17.83
C THR A 180 17.92 -1.86 18.44
N THR A 181 17.00 -1.11 17.81
CA THR A 181 16.65 0.25 18.26
C THR A 181 15.28 0.35 18.96
N ALA A 182 14.78 -0.74 19.54
CA ALA A 182 13.46 -0.71 20.19
C ALA A 182 13.46 0.22 21.41
N LYS A 183 12.53 1.18 21.43
CA LYS A 183 12.26 2.00 22.62
C LYS A 183 11.40 1.22 23.61
N THR A 184 11.63 1.45 24.89
CA THR A 184 10.76 0.94 25.95
C THR A 184 9.62 1.90 26.19
N PHE A 185 8.39 1.39 26.22
CA PHE A 185 7.18 2.16 26.54
C PHE A 185 6.54 1.65 27.82
N SER A 186 5.86 2.52 28.57
CA SER A 186 4.93 2.12 29.63
C SER A 186 3.59 1.68 29.04
N ASP A 187 2.80 0.92 29.80
CA ASP A 187 1.46 0.50 29.37
C ASP A 187 0.55 1.69 29.01
N SER A 188 0.63 2.78 29.79
CA SER A 188 -0.10 4.01 29.51
C SER A 188 0.31 4.64 28.18
N GLN A 189 1.60 4.68 27.86
CA GLN A 189 2.11 5.18 26.58
C GLN A 189 1.68 4.30 25.41
N VAL A 190 1.70 2.97 25.58
CA VAL A 190 1.23 2.03 24.56
C VAL A 190 -0.26 2.27 24.26
N LEU A 191 -1.09 2.45 25.29
CA LEU A 191 -2.52 2.73 25.13
C LEU A 191 -2.78 4.06 24.43
N GLU A 192 -2.03 5.11 24.79
CA GLU A 192 -2.14 6.44 24.15
C GLU A 192 -1.74 6.37 22.67
N MET A 193 -0.60 5.75 22.35
CA MET A 193 -0.14 5.55 20.98
C MET A 193 -1.14 4.72 20.16
N GLN A 194 -1.76 3.69 20.77
CA GLN A 194 -2.81 2.92 20.11
C GLN A 194 -4.08 3.72 19.87
N ALA A 195 -4.48 4.59 20.81
CA ALA A 195 -5.62 5.48 20.66
C ALA A 195 -5.39 6.47 19.50
N GLN A 196 -4.21 7.09 19.46
CA GLN A 196 -3.80 7.98 18.39
C GLN A 196 -3.76 7.26 17.03
N ALA A 197 -3.27 6.02 16.99
CA ALA A 197 -3.24 5.21 15.77
C ALA A 197 -4.63 4.74 15.30
N ARG A 198 -5.69 4.89 16.11
CA ARG A 198 -7.08 4.56 15.76
C ARG A 198 -7.86 5.77 15.23
N GLU A 199 -7.29 6.96 15.25
CA GLU A 199 -7.96 8.15 14.72
C GLU A 199 -8.25 8.00 13.21
N PRO A 200 -9.46 8.39 12.76
CA PRO A 200 -9.82 8.32 11.34
C PRO A 200 -8.91 9.22 10.52
N LEU A 201 -8.43 8.70 9.38
CA LEU A 201 -7.52 9.42 8.48
C LEU A 201 -8.14 10.66 7.84
N VAL A 202 -9.46 10.64 7.65
CA VAL A 202 -10.20 11.76 7.07
C VAL A 202 -11.53 11.84 7.80
N PRO A 203 -11.96 13.02 8.27
CA PRO A 203 -13.30 13.18 8.81
C PRO A 203 -14.33 12.90 7.71
N ILE A 204 -15.50 12.37 8.10
CA ILE A 204 -16.59 12.07 7.16
C ILE A 204 -16.94 13.29 6.29
N THR A 205 -16.95 14.49 6.88
CA THR A 205 -17.16 15.76 6.14
C THR A 205 -16.14 16.00 5.03
N GLY A 206 -14.88 15.61 5.23
CA GLY A 206 -13.83 15.69 4.21
C GLY A 206 -14.05 14.73 3.05
N VAL A 207 -14.63 13.55 3.32
CA VAL A 207 -15.03 12.59 2.27
C VAL A 207 -16.18 13.14 1.42
N PHE A 208 -17.20 13.71 2.05
CA PHE A 208 -18.32 14.36 1.35
C PHE A 208 -17.83 15.48 0.44
N LEU A 209 -16.99 16.39 0.96
CA LEU A 209 -16.43 17.48 0.15
C LEU A 209 -15.59 16.96 -1.02
N ALA A 210 -14.74 15.96 -0.80
CA ALA A 210 -13.92 15.41 -1.88
C ALA A 210 -14.73 14.78 -3.02
N PHE A 211 -15.93 14.25 -2.74
CA PHE A 211 -16.77 13.57 -3.72
C PHE A 211 -17.77 14.50 -4.43
N PHE A 212 -18.42 15.39 -3.68
CA PHE A 212 -19.49 16.26 -4.21
C PHE A 212 -18.99 17.61 -4.72
N LEU A 213 -17.83 18.10 -4.26
CA LEU A 213 -17.30 19.38 -4.71
C LEU A 213 -16.88 19.37 -6.19
N PRO A 214 -16.23 18.33 -6.75
CA PRO A 214 -15.89 18.29 -8.18
C PRO A 214 -17.08 18.48 -9.13
N PRO A 215 -18.18 17.71 -9.05
CA PRO A 215 -19.33 17.92 -9.92
C PRO A 215 -20.01 19.28 -9.66
N SER A 216 -19.99 19.77 -8.40
CA SER A 216 -20.55 21.09 -8.06
C SER A 216 -19.75 22.24 -8.69
N ILE A 217 -18.42 22.14 -8.72
CA ILE A 217 -17.53 23.10 -9.41
C ILE A 217 -17.84 23.10 -10.91
N VAL A 218 -17.92 21.93 -11.53
CA VAL A 218 -18.23 21.81 -12.96
C VAL A 218 -19.61 22.41 -13.26
N ALA A 219 -20.64 22.07 -12.47
CA ALA A 219 -21.97 22.63 -12.62
C ALA A 219 -22.01 24.15 -12.47
N ALA A 220 -21.32 24.70 -11.46
CA ALA A 220 -21.25 26.14 -11.24
C ALA A 220 -20.57 26.87 -12.41
N ILE A 221 -19.50 26.30 -12.97
CA ILE A 221 -18.82 26.85 -14.16
C ILE A 221 -19.76 26.83 -15.37
N LEU A 222 -20.46 25.72 -15.62
CA LEU A 222 -21.41 25.62 -16.73
C LEU A 222 -22.57 26.63 -16.59
N ILE A 223 -23.11 26.80 -15.38
CA ILE A 223 -24.15 27.80 -15.11
C ILE A 223 -23.60 29.22 -15.36
N ALA A 224 -22.41 29.53 -14.86
CA ALA A 224 -21.80 30.85 -15.05
C ALA A 224 -21.56 31.17 -16.53
N LEU A 225 -21.07 30.20 -17.31
CA LEU A 225 -20.89 30.35 -18.76
C LEU A 225 -22.22 30.57 -19.49
N SER A 226 -23.26 29.83 -19.10
CA SER A 226 -24.60 30.00 -19.64
C SER A 226 -25.17 31.39 -19.36
N VAL A 227 -24.98 31.91 -18.14
CA VAL A 227 -25.41 33.27 -17.77
C VAL A 227 -24.61 34.32 -18.54
N ALA A 228 -23.30 34.11 -18.71
CA ALA A 228 -22.41 35.00 -19.44
C ALA A 228 -22.53 34.87 -20.98
N ARG A 229 -23.31 33.91 -21.49
CA ARG A 229 -23.43 33.58 -22.92
C ARG A 229 -22.09 33.30 -23.60
N LEU A 230 -21.16 32.69 -22.87
CA LEU A 230 -19.85 32.31 -23.41
C LEU A 230 -19.92 30.89 -23.96
N GLU A 231 -19.33 30.67 -25.13
CA GLU A 231 -19.19 29.33 -25.70
C GLU A 231 -18.19 28.49 -24.90
N LEU A 232 -18.48 27.21 -24.76
CA LEU A 232 -17.61 26.27 -24.08
C LEU A 232 -16.38 25.98 -24.94
N SER A 233 -15.26 26.64 -24.63
CA SER A 233 -13.98 26.39 -25.30
C SER A 233 -13.21 25.25 -24.63
N ALA A 234 -12.29 24.63 -25.39
CA ALA A 234 -11.40 23.59 -24.86
C ALA A 234 -10.56 24.10 -23.67
N LEU A 235 -10.15 25.37 -23.68
CA LEU A 235 -9.39 25.99 -22.57
C LEU A 235 -10.25 26.05 -21.29
N ILE A 236 -11.52 26.44 -21.41
CA ILE A 236 -12.45 26.51 -20.27
C ILE A 236 -12.68 25.11 -19.70
N LEU A 237 -12.80 24.10 -20.55
CA LEU A 237 -12.97 22.70 -20.12
C LEU A 237 -11.73 22.18 -19.38
N VAL A 238 -10.53 22.52 -19.85
CA VAL A 238 -9.26 22.19 -19.16
C VAL A 238 -9.18 22.88 -17.80
N VAL A 239 -9.53 24.16 -17.71
CA VAL A 239 -9.55 24.91 -16.44
C VAL A 239 -10.59 24.34 -15.48
N ALA A 240 -11.79 24.01 -15.96
CA ALA A 240 -12.84 23.40 -15.15
C ALA A 240 -12.42 22.04 -14.59
N LEU A 241 -11.79 21.21 -15.42
CA LEU A 241 -11.23 19.92 -15.00
C LEU A 241 -10.11 20.12 -13.96
N ALA A 242 -9.19 21.05 -14.21
CA ALA A 242 -8.13 21.37 -13.26
C ALA A 242 -8.71 21.78 -11.89
N LEU A 243 -9.66 22.74 -11.86
CA LEU A 243 -10.32 23.18 -10.64
C LEU A 243 -11.09 22.05 -9.94
N ALA A 244 -11.80 21.21 -10.69
CA ALA A 244 -12.53 20.08 -10.15
C ALA A 244 -11.61 18.99 -9.54
N THR A 245 -10.37 18.87 -10.04
CA THR A 245 -9.38 17.91 -9.50
C THR A 245 -8.61 18.42 -8.28
N LEU A 246 -8.60 19.73 -8.00
CA LEU A 246 -7.88 20.29 -6.85
C LEU A 246 -8.40 19.75 -5.50
N PRO A 247 -9.72 19.73 -5.21
CA PRO A 247 -10.23 19.18 -3.96
C PRO A 247 -9.84 17.71 -3.69
N PRO A 248 -10.04 16.76 -4.63
CA PRO A 248 -9.64 15.38 -4.38
C PRO A 248 -8.12 15.25 -4.24
N ALA A 249 -7.32 15.99 -5.01
CA ALA A 249 -5.85 15.99 -4.87
C ALA A 249 -5.41 16.49 -3.49
N ALA A 250 -5.96 17.60 -3.01
CA ALA A 250 -5.66 18.14 -1.68
C ALA A 250 -6.07 17.17 -0.56
N SER A 251 -7.24 16.53 -0.69
CA SER A 251 -7.70 15.50 0.24
C SER A 251 -6.75 14.29 0.28
N MET A 252 -6.29 13.82 -0.89
CA MET A 252 -5.31 12.73 -0.99
C MET A 252 -4.00 13.09 -0.30
N VAL A 253 -3.45 14.28 -0.55
CA VAL A 253 -2.20 14.73 0.08
C VAL A 253 -2.31 14.77 1.60
N ARG A 254 -3.41 15.32 2.13
CA ARG A 254 -3.66 15.36 3.59
C ARG A 254 -3.75 13.94 4.17
N THR A 255 -4.48 13.06 3.50
CA THR A 255 -4.63 11.66 3.91
C THR A 255 -3.29 10.93 3.93
N LEU A 256 -2.44 11.15 2.93
CA LEU A 256 -1.10 10.55 2.86
C LEU A 256 -0.25 10.97 4.05
N ARG A 257 -0.19 12.27 4.35
CA ARG A 257 0.57 12.78 5.51
C ARG A 257 0.09 12.20 6.84
N GLN A 258 -1.23 12.10 7.01
CA GLN A 258 -1.80 11.53 8.22
C GLN A 258 -1.52 10.03 8.33
N SER A 259 -1.59 9.31 7.21
CA SER A 259 -1.23 7.90 7.14
C SER A 259 0.26 7.68 7.46
N ASP A 260 1.16 8.52 6.94
CA ASP A 260 2.59 8.45 7.23
C ASP A 260 2.86 8.61 8.74
N ARG A 261 2.28 9.64 9.37
CA ARG A 261 2.39 9.86 10.82
C ARG A 261 1.87 8.66 11.62
N ARG A 262 0.74 8.08 11.21
CA ARG A 262 0.17 6.90 11.85
C ARG A 262 1.05 5.67 11.69
N ASN A 263 1.61 5.48 10.51
CA ASN A 263 2.53 4.38 10.21
C ASN A 263 3.82 4.48 11.03
N GLU A 264 4.30 5.69 11.35
CA GLU A 264 5.44 5.87 12.26
C GLU A 264 5.12 5.39 13.68
N ILE A 265 3.97 5.80 14.24
CA ILE A 265 3.52 5.34 15.57
C ILE A 265 3.39 3.81 15.59
N LEU A 266 2.74 3.24 14.58
CA LEU A 266 2.58 1.79 14.46
C LEU A 266 3.92 1.06 14.27
N SER A 267 4.90 1.69 13.62
CA SER A 267 6.24 1.10 13.45
C SER A 267 7.00 1.06 14.77
N GLU A 268 6.94 2.12 15.57
CA GLU A 268 7.56 2.15 16.90
C GLU A 268 6.93 1.13 17.85
N LEU A 269 5.59 1.02 17.84
CA LEU A 269 4.88 -0.02 18.60
C LEU A 269 5.25 -1.42 18.16
N ALA A 270 5.38 -1.67 16.85
CA ALA A 270 5.73 -2.98 16.32
C ALA A 270 7.18 -3.37 16.66
N LYS A 271 8.12 -2.42 16.61
CA LYS A 271 9.50 -2.62 17.09
C LYS A 271 9.53 -3.02 18.56
N TYR A 272 8.76 -2.32 19.40
CA TYR A 272 8.66 -2.64 20.82
C TYR A 272 8.07 -4.04 21.05
N GLN A 273 6.99 -4.39 20.35
CA GLN A 273 6.37 -5.71 20.44
C GLN A 273 7.30 -6.84 19.98
N GLU A 274 8.04 -6.64 18.89
CA GLU A 274 9.00 -7.63 18.39
C GLU A 274 10.14 -7.83 19.39
N HIS A 275 10.67 -6.74 19.97
CA HIS A 275 11.70 -6.80 21.00
C HIS A 275 11.24 -7.53 22.27
N LEU A 276 10.00 -7.29 22.71
CA LEU A 276 9.41 -8.03 23.83
C LEU A 276 9.27 -9.53 23.52
N ARG A 277 8.90 -9.86 22.28
CA ARG A 277 8.78 -11.24 21.83
C ARG A 277 10.14 -11.96 21.86
N GLU A 278 11.19 -11.34 21.31
CA GLU A 278 12.55 -11.89 21.33
C GLU A 278 13.04 -12.13 22.75
N ARG A 279 12.76 -11.21 23.68
CA ARG A 279 13.07 -11.39 25.11
C ARG A 279 12.32 -12.57 25.72
N ALA A 280 11.02 -12.70 25.43
CA ALA A 280 10.22 -13.80 25.95
C ALA A 280 10.70 -15.16 25.40
N GLU A 281 11.08 -15.24 24.12
CA GLU A 281 11.63 -16.45 23.50
C GLU A 281 13.03 -16.78 24.05
N ALA A 282 13.87 -15.78 24.35
CA ALA A 282 15.19 -15.99 24.97
C ALA A 282 15.13 -16.50 26.42
N ILE A 283 14.02 -16.25 27.14
CA ILE A 283 13.82 -16.68 28.53
C ILE A 283 13.26 -18.12 28.60
N ARG A 284 12.76 -18.70 27.50
CA ARG A 284 12.25 -20.08 27.50
C ARG A 284 13.40 -21.10 27.66
N PRO A 285 13.36 -21.98 28.67
CA PRO A 285 14.38 -23.00 28.86
C PRO A 285 14.36 -24.04 27.72
N PRO A 286 15.53 -24.59 27.32
CA PRO A 286 15.65 -25.47 26.15
C PRO A 286 14.84 -26.78 26.20
N SER A 287 14.28 -27.16 27.35
CA SER A 287 13.44 -28.35 27.49
C SER A 287 12.05 -28.25 26.88
N GLU A 288 11.53 -27.04 26.61
CA GLU A 288 10.22 -26.87 25.96
C GLU A 288 10.28 -26.87 24.43
N ILE A 289 11.45 -26.60 23.84
CA ILE A 289 11.63 -26.56 22.38
C ILE A 289 11.72 -27.99 21.80
N ALA A 290 12.20 -28.95 22.59
CA ALA A 290 12.27 -30.37 22.22
C ALA A 290 10.95 -31.15 22.44
N GLY A 291 9.90 -30.51 22.97
CA GLY A 291 8.65 -31.15 23.36
C GLY A 291 7.58 -31.26 22.28
N VAL A 292 7.82 -30.73 21.06
CA VAL A 292 6.93 -30.98 19.91
C VAL A 292 7.48 -32.19 19.14
N ASP A 293 7.57 -33.30 19.86
CA ASP A 293 7.78 -34.60 19.26
C ASP A 293 6.46 -35.06 18.61
N LEU A 294 6.61 -35.67 17.45
CA LEU A 294 5.57 -36.20 16.60
C LEU A 294 4.55 -37.03 17.42
N LYS A 295 3.35 -36.49 17.65
CA LYS A 295 2.19 -37.38 17.82
C LYS A 295 1.78 -37.89 16.44
N GLN A 296 2.38 -39.01 16.09
CA GLN A 296 1.75 -40.00 15.22
C GLN A 296 0.35 -40.31 15.76
N GLY A 297 -0.61 -40.32 14.84
CA GLY A 297 -2.00 -40.72 15.02
C GLY A 297 -2.66 -40.73 13.67
#